data_AF-A0A643FMH0-F1
#
_entry.id   AF-A0A643FMH0-F1
#
_cell.length_a   1.000
_cell.length_b   1.000
_cell.length_c   1.000
_cell.angle_alpha   90.00
_cell.angle_beta   90.00
_cell.angle_gamma   90.00
#
_symmetry.space_group_name_H-M   'P 1'
#
loop_
_entity.id
_entity.type
_entity.pdbx_description
1 polymer ?
#
loop_
_entity_poly.entity_id
_entity_poly.type
_entity_poly.pdbx_seq_one_letter_code
_entity_poly.pdbx_strand_id
1 'polypeptide(L)' 'MNARELIQALGGPQAVISETGLSKGRISQWQTSNHIPRSWVMFLRARFPDAVDWGNWIWQIEKN' A
#
# COMPACT_ATOMS: atom_id res chain seq x y z
N MET A 1 10.68 -0.78 3.79
CA MET A 1 9.76 -0.45 2.71
C MET A 1 8.64 0.44 3.26
N ASN A 2 8.51 1.64 2.73
CA ASN A 2 7.52 2.64 3.13
C ASN A 2 6.26 2.57 2.24
N ALA A 3 5.20 3.29 2.59
CA ALA A 3 3.93 3.27 1.84
C ALA A 3 4.11 3.69 0.36
N ARG A 4 5.04 4.60 0.08
CA ARG A 4 5.34 5.06 -1.28
C ARG A 4 5.96 3.95 -2.11
N GLU A 5 6.93 3.24 -1.57
CA GLU A 5 7.60 2.11 -2.21
C GLU A 5 6.64 0.95 -2.46
N LEU A 6 5.76 0.65 -1.50
CA LEU A 6 4.69 -0.33 -1.72
C LEU A 6 3.81 0.09 -2.89
N ILE A 7 3.27 1.31 -2.86
CA ILE A 7 2.38 1.80 -3.93
C ILE A 7 3.07 1.76 -5.30
N GLN A 8 4.38 2.03 -5.39
CA GLN A 8 5.12 1.87 -6.65
C GLN A 8 5.23 0.41 -7.07
N ALA A 9 5.53 -0.51 -6.15
CA ALA A 9 5.57 -1.95 -6.44
C ALA A 9 4.22 -2.51 -6.93
N LEU A 10 3.10 -1.90 -6.50
CA LEU A 10 1.75 -2.24 -6.96
C LEU A 10 1.36 -1.68 -8.34
N GLY A 11 2.31 -1.10 -9.08
CA GLY A 11 2.05 -0.45 -10.38
C GLY A 11 1.74 1.04 -10.29
N GLY A 12 2.01 1.65 -9.15
CA GLY A 12 1.89 3.08 -8.92
C GLY A 12 0.50 3.53 -8.43
N PRO A 13 0.35 4.83 -8.11
CA PRO A 13 -0.88 5.37 -7.52
C PRO A 13 -2.14 5.11 -8.35
N GLN A 14 -2.02 5.14 -9.68
CA GLN A 14 -3.18 4.97 -10.56
C GLN A 14 -3.72 3.54 -10.54
N ALA A 15 -2.84 2.53 -10.46
CA ALA A 15 -3.25 1.14 -10.28
C ALA A 15 -3.99 0.95 -8.96
N VAL A 16 -3.44 1.52 -7.87
CA VAL A 16 -4.08 1.46 -6.54
C VAL A 16 -5.44 2.19 -6.53
N ILE A 17 -5.56 3.34 -7.20
CA ILE A 17 -6.85 4.04 -7.36
C ILE A 17 -7.86 3.16 -8.10
N SER A 18 -7.44 2.54 -9.21
CA SER A 18 -8.31 1.67 -10.02
C SER A 18 -8.85 0.48 -9.23
N GLU A 19 -8.05 -0.10 -8.34
CA GLU A 19 -8.44 -1.27 -7.55
C GLU A 19 -9.24 -0.91 -6.29
N THR A 20 -8.94 0.22 -5.66
CA THR A 20 -9.54 0.60 -4.38
C THR A 20 -10.77 1.51 -4.52
N GLY A 21 -10.91 2.19 -5.67
CA GLY A 21 -11.92 3.23 -5.88
C GLY A 21 -11.69 4.49 -5.03
N LEU A 22 -10.56 4.59 -4.32
CA LEU A 22 -10.24 5.75 -3.48
C LEU A 22 -9.79 6.94 -4.31
N SER A 23 -9.98 8.14 -3.75
CA SER A 23 -9.52 9.36 -4.40
C SER A 23 -7.99 9.45 -4.45
N LYS A 24 -7.47 10.17 -5.44
CA LYS A 24 -6.04 10.52 -5.53
C LYS A 24 -5.51 11.15 -4.25
N GLY A 25 -6.30 12.02 -3.61
CA GLY A 25 -5.93 12.66 -2.34
C GLY A 25 -5.73 11.65 -1.22
N ARG A 26 -6.56 10.60 -1.15
CA ARG A 26 -6.41 9.54 -0.14
C ARG A 26 -5.12 8.74 -0.34
N ILE A 27 -4.83 8.34 -1.58
CA ILE A 27 -3.59 7.61 -1.89
C ILE A 27 -2.36 8.49 -1.63
N SER A 28 -2.44 9.78 -2.00
CA SER A 28 -1.38 10.75 -1.69
C SER A 28 -1.17 10.88 -0.18
N GLN A 29 -2.23 10.89 0.63
CA GLN A 29 -2.13 10.94 2.08
C GLN A 29 -1.37 9.73 2.63
N TRP A 30 -1.64 8.51 2.15
CA TRP A 30 -0.90 7.33 2.59
C TRP A 30 0.59 7.43 2.32
N GLN A 31 0.96 7.99 1.16
CA GLN A 31 2.35 8.19 0.79
C GLN A 31 3.03 9.25 1.66
N THR A 32 2.35 10.35 1.97
CA THR A 32 2.93 11.45 2.77
C THR A 32 2.96 11.15 4.26
N SER A 33 1.96 10.47 4.80
CA SER A 33 1.91 10.04 6.20
C SER A 33 2.67 8.73 6.45
N ASN A 34 3.23 8.12 5.40
CA ASN A 34 3.85 6.80 5.43
C ASN A 34 3.01 5.74 6.15
N HIS A 35 1.68 5.77 5.95
CA HIS A 35 0.75 4.90 6.67
C HIS A 35 -0.36 4.46 5.72
N ILE A 36 -0.51 3.14 5.58
CA ILE A 36 -1.68 2.53 4.91
C ILE A 36 -2.46 1.77 5.98
N PRO A 37 -3.77 2.04 6.17
CA PRO A 37 -4.57 1.34 7.15
C PRO A 37 -4.56 -0.17 6.94
N ARG A 38 -4.54 -0.95 8.03
CA ARG A 38 -4.41 -2.42 7.99
C ARG A 38 -5.45 -3.12 7.11
N SER A 39 -6.69 -2.64 7.09
CA SER A 39 -7.73 -3.19 6.22
C SER A 39 -7.36 -3.09 4.73
N TRP A 40 -6.79 -1.96 4.33
CA TRP A 40 -6.32 -1.75 2.96
C TRP A 40 -5.07 -2.56 2.65
N VAL A 41 -4.17 -2.73 3.63
CA VAL A 41 -3.03 -3.65 3.48
C VAL A 41 -3.51 -5.07 3.18
N MET A 42 -4.51 -5.57 3.93
CA MET A 42 -5.05 -6.91 3.71
C MET A 42 -5.71 -7.04 2.34
N PHE A 43 -6.48 -6.03 1.92
CA PHE A 43 -7.04 -5.98 0.58
C PHE A 43 -5.95 -6.02 -0.51
N LEU A 44 -4.94 -5.16 -0.41
CA LEU A 44 -3.87 -5.07 -1.41
C LEU A 44 -3.03 -6.36 -1.45
N ARG A 45 -2.79 -6.99 -0.30
CA ARG A 45 -2.14 -8.32 -0.24
C ARG A 45 -2.95 -9.38 -0.95
N ALA A 46 -4.26 -9.41 -0.76
CA ALA A 46 -5.12 -10.37 -1.44
C ALA A 46 -5.18 -10.11 -2.95
N ARG A 47 -5.17 -8.84 -3.37
CA ARG A 47 -5.24 -8.46 -4.78
C ARG A 47 -3.92 -8.63 -5.53
N PHE A 48 -2.80 -8.42 -4.85
CA PHE A 48 -1.44 -8.43 -5.39
C PHE A 48 -0.51 -9.32 -4.57
N PRO A 49 -0.76 -10.65 -4.53
CA PRO A 49 -0.02 -11.54 -3.64
C PRO A 49 1.49 -11.56 -3.92
N ASP A 50 1.90 -11.35 -5.18
CA ASP A 50 3.29 -11.49 -5.63
C ASP A 50 4.02 -10.15 -5.85
N ALA A 51 3.38 -9.01 -5.54
CA ALA A 51 3.98 -7.70 -5.82
C ALA A 51 5.16 -7.37 -4.91
N VAL A 52 5.15 -7.88 -3.67
CA VAL A 52 6.21 -7.70 -2.67
C VAL A 52 6.27 -8.90 -1.73
N ASP A 53 7.36 -9.03 -0.98
CA ASP A 53 7.39 -9.89 0.21
C ASP A 53 6.56 -9.26 1.34
N TRP A 54 5.27 -9.62 1.39
CA TRP A 54 4.31 -9.14 2.39
C TRP A 54 4.67 -9.54 3.82
N GLY A 55 5.40 -10.64 4.02
CA GLY A 55 5.83 -11.08 5.34
C GLY A 55 6.85 -10.13 5.94
N ASN A 56 7.81 -9.70 5.13
CA ASN A 56 8.80 -8.69 5.52
C ASN A 56 8.18 -7.29 5.66
N TRP A 57 7.19 -6.95 4.81
CA TRP A 57 6.57 -5.63 4.83
C TRP A 57 5.80 -5.32 6.12
N ILE A 58 4.93 -6.24 6.57
CA ILE A 58 4.07 -6.02 7.75
C ILE A 58 4.90 -5.79 9.01
N TRP A 59 5.99 -6.55 9.18
CA TRP A 59 6.90 -6.44 10.33
C TRP A 59 7.56 -5.06 10.47
N GLN A 60 7.71 -4.30 9.39
CA GLN A 60 8.37 -2.99 9.41
C GLN A 60 7.44 -1.84 9.82
N ILE A 61 6.12 -2.07 9.82
CA ILE A 61 5.11 -1.05 10.16
C ILE A 61 4.71 -1.16 11.62
N GLU A 62 4.78 -2.37 12.20
CA GLU A 62 4.53 -2.58 13.63
C GLU A 62 5.67 -2.08 14.53
N LYS A 63 6.85 -1.78 13.94
CA LYS A 63 8.04 -1.28 14.67
C LYS A 63 8.24 0.24 14.59
N ASN A 64 7.45 0.96 13.79
CA ASN A 64 7.50 2.42 13.61
C ASN A 64 6.21 3.06 14.12
#